data_AF-A0A8H3LTC0-F1
#
_entry.id   AF-A0A8H3LTC0-F1
#
_cell.length_a   1.000
_cell.length_b   1.000
_cell.length_c   1.000
_cell.angle_alpha   90.00
_cell.angle_beta   90.00
_cell.angle_gamma   90.00
#
_symmetry.space_group_name_H-M   'P 1'
#
loop_
_entity.id
_entity.type
_entity.pdbx_description
1 polymer ?
#
loop_
_entity_poly.entity_id
_entity_poly.type
_entity_poly.pdbx_seq_one_letter_code
_entity_poly.pdbx_strand_id
1 'polypeptide(L)'
;MDAGIIMSFKKHYRHHHICWLLEQVEAGQNIRDLKMDILQAIRYIISSWNEVTDETIRNCWNHTEILPDNEPLNNDEIDDENDDQMIDELSRTIQALNLPNAMRVNEFLNFSEEDVTYEIFEDDQIIMELVDIFKNSDENTDDLDEIDDSDEIVTISTSVALKSLETVNMFLLQQENADEYIKLVGKIENFIRKKQIHMMQQTTIDQYFS
;
A
#
# COMPACT_ATOMS: atom_id res chain seq x y z
N MET A 1 21.21 -3.31 7.73
CA MET A 1 20.87 -4.71 8.03
C MET A 1 19.45 -4.93 7.53
N ASP A 2 19.28 -5.39 6.29
CA ASP A 2 17.97 -5.73 5.73
C ASP A 2 18.00 -7.20 5.35
N ALA A 3 17.35 -8.03 6.16
CA ALA A 3 17.31 -9.49 5.97
C ALA A 3 16.40 -9.93 4.79
N GLY A 4 16.00 -9.01 3.91
CA GLY A 4 15.15 -9.28 2.74
C GLY A 4 13.73 -8.74 2.88
N ILE A 5 13.08 -8.89 4.04
CA ILE A 5 11.69 -8.41 4.24
C ILE A 5 11.59 -6.88 4.09
N ILE A 6 12.44 -6.14 4.79
CA ILE A 6 12.45 -4.66 4.73
C ILE A 6 12.78 -4.19 3.31
N MET A 7 13.73 -4.85 2.65
CA MET A 7 14.11 -4.54 1.28
C MET A 7 12.93 -4.73 0.32
N SER A 8 12.25 -5.88 0.38
CA SER A 8 11.05 -6.18 -0.43
C SER A 8 9.93 -5.17 -0.15
N PHE A 9 9.61 -4.91 1.12
CA PHE A 9 8.62 -3.90 1.49
C PHE A 9 8.93 -2.52 0.90
N LYS A 10 10.17 -2.03 1.08
CA LYS A 10 10.62 -0.73 0.54
C LYS A 10 10.53 -0.70 -0.97
N LYS A 11 10.85 -1.80 -1.64
CA LYS A 11 10.76 -1.94 -3.10
C LYS A 11 9.33 -1.75 -3.59
N HIS A 12 8.36 -2.45 -3.00
CA HIS A 12 6.94 -2.29 -3.32
C HIS A 12 6.46 -0.86 -3.07
N TYR A 13 6.81 -0.29 -1.92
CA TYR A 13 6.39 1.09 -1.59
C TYR A 13 6.95 2.10 -2.59
N ARG A 14 8.24 2.02 -2.91
CA ARG A 14 8.88 2.93 -3.85
C ARG A 14 8.34 2.77 -5.27
N HIS A 15 7.97 1.56 -5.68
CA HIS A 15 7.31 1.33 -6.95
C HIS A 15 5.94 2.03 -7.02
N HIS A 16 5.07 1.84 -6.01
CA HIS A 16 3.78 2.56 -5.93
C HIS A 16 3.97 4.08 -6.01
N HIS A 17 4.97 4.61 -5.30
CA HIS A 17 5.25 6.04 -5.31
C HIS A 17 5.70 6.56 -6.69
N ILE A 18 6.58 5.84 -7.40
CA ILE A 18 7.00 6.26 -8.75
C ILE A 18 5.85 6.15 -9.76
N CYS A 19 5.04 5.09 -9.71
CA CYS A 19 3.87 4.94 -10.57
C CYS A 19 2.88 6.10 -10.36
N TRP A 20 2.62 6.47 -9.10
CA TRP A 20 1.80 7.64 -8.78
C TRP A 20 2.38 8.94 -9.34
N LEU A 21 3.69 9.18 -9.18
CA LEU A 21 4.34 10.37 -9.75
C LEU A 21 4.15 10.45 -11.26
N LEU A 22 4.26 9.30 -11.96
CA LEU A 22 4.04 9.22 -13.40
C LEU A 22 2.59 9.59 -13.77
N GLU A 23 1.61 9.02 -13.08
CA GLU A 23 0.19 9.33 -13.29
C GLU A 23 -0.11 10.83 -13.11
N GLN A 24 0.47 11.47 -12.09
CA GLN A 24 0.27 12.90 -11.86
C GLN A 24 0.90 13.76 -12.97
N VAL A 25 2.09 13.39 -13.44
CA VAL A 25 2.76 14.08 -14.56
C VAL A 25 1.98 13.91 -15.86
N GLU A 26 1.46 12.72 -16.14
CA GLU A 26 0.59 12.46 -17.30
C GLU A 26 -0.73 13.23 -17.22
N ALA A 27 -1.26 13.44 -16.01
CA ALA A 27 -2.39 14.33 -15.76
C ALA A 27 -2.04 15.83 -15.90
N GLY A 28 -0.80 16.17 -16.24
CA GLY A 28 -0.33 17.53 -16.51
C GLY A 28 0.15 18.29 -15.29
N GLN A 29 0.32 17.63 -14.14
CA GLN A 29 0.86 18.28 -12.95
C GLN A 29 2.38 18.45 -13.04
N ASN A 30 2.91 19.48 -12.38
CA ASN A 30 4.35 19.68 -12.28
C ASN A 30 4.93 18.83 -11.16
N ILE A 31 5.91 17.99 -11.47
CA ILE A 31 6.54 17.08 -10.50
C ILE A 31 7.10 17.78 -9.25
N ARG A 32 7.48 19.06 -9.36
CA ARG A 32 8.04 19.84 -8.22
C ARG A 32 6.99 20.29 -7.23
N ASP A 33 5.72 20.33 -7.65
CA ASP A 33 4.59 20.77 -6.83
C ASP A 33 3.84 19.59 -6.22
N LEU A 34 4.20 18.35 -6.60
CA LEU A 34 3.58 17.13 -6.10
C LEU A 34 3.90 16.91 -4.62
N LYS A 35 2.84 16.69 -3.86
CA LYS A 35 2.90 16.27 -2.45
C LYS A 35 1.93 15.13 -2.26
N MET A 36 2.47 13.97 -1.89
CA MET A 36 1.66 12.83 -1.50
C MET A 36 1.03 13.11 -0.14
N ASP A 37 -0.28 12.92 -0.02
CA ASP A 37 -0.97 13.03 1.26
C ASP A 37 -0.71 11.80 2.15
N ILE A 38 -0.91 11.98 3.46
CA ILE A 38 -0.63 10.93 4.46
C ILE A 38 -1.53 9.70 4.25
N LEU A 39 -2.79 9.91 3.87
CA LEU A 39 -3.74 8.81 3.64
C LEU A 39 -3.28 7.94 2.46
N GLN A 40 -2.80 8.56 1.37
CA GLN A 40 -2.25 7.87 0.22
C GLN A 40 -0.97 7.11 0.57
N ALA A 41 -0.09 7.71 1.37
CA ALA A 41 1.10 7.04 1.88
C ALA A 41 0.75 5.80 2.72
N ILE A 42 -0.23 5.89 3.62
CA ILE A 42 -0.72 4.76 4.42
C ILE A 42 -1.30 3.66 3.53
N ARG A 43 -2.08 4.01 2.51
CA ARG A 43 -2.60 3.04 1.54
C ARG A 43 -1.47 2.29 0.84
N TYR A 44 -0.41 2.99 0.43
CA TYR A 44 0.76 2.33 -0.17
C TYR A 44 1.51 1.46 0.82
N ILE A 45 1.65 1.86 2.09
CA ILE A 45 2.24 0.99 3.13
C ILE A 45 1.45 -0.32 3.23
N ILE A 46 0.12 -0.26 3.30
CA ILE A 46 -0.73 -1.46 3.39
C ILE A 46 -0.58 -2.33 2.14
N SER A 47 -0.66 -1.74 0.95
CA SER A 47 -0.49 -2.50 -0.31
C SER A 47 0.88 -3.16 -0.40
N SER A 48 1.94 -2.40 -0.09
CA SER A 48 3.32 -2.87 -0.16
C SER A 48 3.58 -4.02 0.80
N TRP A 49 2.99 -3.98 2.00
CA TRP A 49 3.08 -5.08 2.95
C TRP A 49 2.38 -6.35 2.44
N ASN A 50 1.21 -6.21 1.83
CA ASN A 50 0.49 -7.35 1.26
C ASN A 50 1.17 -7.97 0.03
N GLU A 51 2.09 -7.23 -0.61
CA GLU A 51 2.89 -7.72 -1.74
C GLU A 51 4.16 -8.46 -1.30
N VAL A 52 4.61 -8.28 -0.05
CA VAL A 52 5.70 -9.09 0.50
C VAL A 52 5.23 -10.54 0.61
N THR A 53 5.92 -11.44 -0.08
CA THR A 53 5.49 -12.83 -0.16
C THR A 53 5.89 -13.64 1.07
N ASP A 54 5.12 -14.67 1.40
CA ASP A 54 5.46 -15.64 2.44
C ASP A 54 6.82 -16.30 2.19
N GLU A 55 7.22 -16.43 0.91
CA GLU A 55 8.52 -16.94 0.49
C GLU A 55 9.65 -15.98 0.85
N THR A 56 9.50 -14.69 0.54
CA THR A 56 10.45 -13.64 0.97
C THR A 56 10.63 -13.65 2.49
N ILE A 57 9.53 -13.80 3.25
CA ILE A 57 9.57 -13.87 4.71
C ILE A 57 10.31 -15.12 5.19
N ARG A 58 9.99 -16.28 4.62
CA ARG A 58 10.63 -17.56 4.97
C ARG A 58 12.12 -17.56 4.67
N ASN A 59 12.50 -17.07 3.49
CA ASN A 59 13.89 -16.97 3.06
C ASN A 59 14.68 -16.02 3.97
N CYS A 60 14.09 -14.89 4.35
CA CYS A 60 14.66 -13.97 5.35
C CYS A 60 14.88 -14.64 6.71
N TRP A 61 13.88 -15.34 7.24
CA TRP A 61 13.99 -16.01 8.54
C TRP A 61 15.00 -17.16 8.52
N ASN A 62 15.12 -17.87 7.40
CA ASN A 62 16.16 -18.87 7.19
C ASN A 62 17.55 -18.22 7.14
N HIS A 63 17.71 -17.14 6.36
CA HIS A 63 18.99 -16.43 6.23
C HIS A 63 19.47 -15.83 7.56
N THR A 64 18.54 -15.44 8.43
CA THR A 64 18.83 -14.89 9.77
C THR A 64 18.91 -15.97 10.86
N GLU A 65 18.83 -17.24 10.49
CA GLU A 65 18.90 -18.39 11.43
C GLU A 65 17.82 -18.35 12.53
N ILE A 66 16.70 -17.67 12.29
CA ILE A 66 15.54 -17.63 13.20
C ILE A 66 14.80 -18.96 13.18
N LEU A 67 14.76 -19.63 12.02
CA LEU A 67 14.14 -20.93 11.85
C LEU A 67 15.15 -22.06 12.13
N PRO A 68 14.73 -23.16 12.79
CA PRO A 68 15.61 -24.30 13.06
C PRO A 68 16.02 -25.04 11.78
N ASP A 69 17.27 -25.53 11.72
CA ASP A 69 17.98 -26.19 10.60
C ASP A 69 17.30 -27.40 9.91
N ASN A 70 16.04 -27.72 10.22
CA ASN A 70 15.37 -28.95 9.80
C ASN A 70 14.51 -28.82 8.53
N GLU A 71 14.41 -27.65 7.90
CA GLU A 71 13.74 -27.53 6.59
C GLU A 71 14.75 -27.69 5.44
N PRO A 72 14.47 -28.57 4.45
CA PRO A 72 15.35 -28.75 3.32
C PRO A 72 15.51 -27.44 2.55
N LEU A 73 16.78 -27.04 2.37
CA LEU A 73 17.18 -25.89 1.57
C LEU A 73 16.65 -26.03 0.14
N ASN A 74 15.62 -25.27 -0.23
CA ASN A 74 15.54 -24.77 -1.60
C ASN A 74 16.54 -23.63 -1.68
N ASN A 75 17.81 -24.01 -1.78
CA ASN A 75 18.95 -23.13 -2.02
C ASN A 75 19.01 -22.68 -3.49
N ASP A 76 17.85 -22.65 -4.15
CA ASP A 76 17.75 -21.92 -5.39
C ASP A 76 17.84 -20.47 -4.94
N GLU A 77 18.96 -19.83 -5.27
CA GLU A 77 18.97 -18.39 -5.49
C GLU A 77 17.81 -18.16 -6.48
N ILE A 78 16.62 -17.90 -5.96
CA ILE A 78 15.49 -17.51 -6.78
C ILE A 78 15.87 -16.10 -7.20
N ASP A 79 16.57 -16.08 -8.33
CA ASP A 79 16.49 -15.03 -9.34
C ASP A 79 15.00 -14.83 -9.58
N ASP A 80 14.42 -13.98 -8.75
CA ASP A 80 13.00 -13.74 -8.64
C ASP A 80 12.65 -12.97 -9.93
N GLU A 81 12.33 -13.69 -10.99
CA GLU A 81 12.04 -13.14 -12.33
C GLU A 81 11.00 -12.00 -12.25
N ASN A 82 10.12 -12.07 -11.26
CA ASN A 82 9.11 -11.07 -10.95
C ASN A 82 9.74 -9.78 -10.39
N ASP A 83 10.79 -9.93 -9.61
CA ASP A 83 11.58 -8.87 -9.02
C ASP A 83 12.41 -8.13 -10.07
N ASP A 84 12.98 -8.86 -11.03
CA ASP A 84 13.69 -8.30 -12.20
C ASP A 84 12.73 -7.54 -13.12
N GLN A 85 11.54 -8.09 -13.39
CA GLN A 85 10.51 -7.43 -14.19
C GLN A 85 10.08 -6.09 -13.55
N MET A 86 9.91 -6.06 -12.23
CA MET A 86 9.54 -4.86 -11.49
C MET A 86 10.66 -3.81 -11.48
N ILE A 87 11.93 -4.24 -11.40
CA ILE A 87 13.09 -3.33 -11.49
C ILE A 87 13.18 -2.72 -12.90
N ASP A 88 12.92 -3.51 -13.94
CA ASP A 88 12.88 -3.05 -15.32
C ASP A 88 11.73 -2.06 -15.56
N GLU A 89 10.56 -2.32 -14.99
CA GLU A 89 9.44 -1.38 -15.02
C GLU A 89 9.78 -0.07 -14.31
N LEU A 90 10.33 -0.15 -13.10
CA LEU A 90 10.76 1.02 -12.33
C LEU A 90 11.84 1.83 -13.07
N SER A 91 12.75 1.14 -13.78
CA SER A 91 13.77 1.78 -14.61
C SER A 91 13.14 2.55 -15.77
N ARG A 92 12.13 1.98 -16.43
CA ARG A 92 11.41 2.64 -17.53
C ARG A 92 10.60 3.84 -17.04
N THR A 93 9.91 3.73 -15.91
CA THR A 93 9.10 4.83 -15.36
C THR A 93 9.97 6.00 -14.89
N ILE A 94 11.08 5.75 -14.19
CA ILE A 94 12.02 6.81 -13.79
C ILE A 94 12.62 7.52 -15.02
N GLN A 95 12.93 6.78 -16.08
CA GLN A 95 13.39 7.39 -17.33
C GLN A 95 12.30 8.25 -17.98
N ALA A 96 11.05 7.79 -18.00
CA ALA A 96 9.91 8.54 -18.55
C ALA A 96 9.65 9.84 -17.80
N LEU A 97 9.86 9.86 -16.48
CA LEU A 97 9.72 11.06 -15.63
C LEU A 97 10.77 12.14 -15.91
N ASN A 98 11.91 11.78 -16.52
CA ASN A 98 12.99 12.70 -16.91
C ASN A 98 13.43 13.65 -15.77
N LEU A 99 13.61 13.11 -14.58
CA LEU A 99 13.95 13.88 -13.37
C LEU A 99 15.36 14.50 -13.45
N PRO A 100 15.54 15.77 -13.07
CA PRO A 100 16.86 16.38 -12.98
C PRO A 100 17.59 15.77 -11.78
N ASN A 101 18.58 14.91 -12.05
CA ASN A 101 19.32 14.08 -11.09
C ASN A 101 18.57 12.80 -10.64
N ALA A 102 17.95 12.10 -11.58
CA ALA A 102 17.44 10.75 -11.33
C ALA A 102 18.56 9.82 -10.80
N MET A 103 18.31 9.20 -9.65
CA MET A 103 19.14 8.16 -9.07
C MET A 103 19.00 6.86 -9.88
N ARG A 104 20.04 6.01 -9.91
CA ARG A 104 19.89 4.67 -10.50
C ARG A 104 18.91 3.86 -9.68
N VAL A 105 18.11 3.00 -10.31
CA VAL A 105 17.08 2.21 -9.61
C VAL A 105 17.65 1.41 -8.44
N ASN A 106 18.79 0.75 -8.64
CA ASN A 106 19.42 -0.01 -7.55
C ASN A 106 19.89 0.88 -6.38
N GLU A 107 20.36 2.09 -6.68
CA GLU A 107 20.77 3.07 -5.65
C GLU A 107 19.55 3.67 -4.94
N PHE A 108 18.45 3.86 -5.66
CA PHE A 108 17.17 4.31 -5.11
C PHE A 108 16.52 3.26 -4.20
N LEU A 109 16.66 1.98 -4.56
CA LEU A 109 16.17 0.86 -3.75
C LEU A 109 17.08 0.59 -2.53
N ASN A 110 18.39 0.80 -2.66
CA ASN A 110 19.38 0.48 -1.63
C ASN A 110 20.14 1.72 -1.18
N PHE A 111 19.42 2.79 -0.85
CA PHE A 111 20.03 4.06 -0.46
C PHE A 111 20.84 3.88 0.82
N SER A 112 22.16 4.03 0.74
CA SER A 112 23.09 3.69 1.82
C SER A 112 23.00 4.59 3.05
N GLU A 113 22.44 5.80 2.93
CA GLU A 113 22.25 6.73 4.06
C GLU A 113 20.91 6.52 4.78
N GLU A 114 20.07 5.56 4.37
CA GLU A 114 18.92 5.07 5.16
C GLU A 114 19.36 4.22 6.37
N ASP A 115 20.49 4.60 6.98
CA ASP A 115 21.05 3.86 8.10
C ASP A 115 20.11 3.93 9.31
N VAL A 116 20.16 2.86 10.07
CA VAL A 116 19.31 2.55 11.21
C VAL A 116 19.24 3.73 12.19
N THR A 117 18.03 4.30 12.37
CA THR A 117 17.74 5.31 13.40
C THR A 117 17.10 4.71 14.64
N TYR A 118 17.19 3.39 14.86
CA TYR A 118 16.73 2.78 16.11
C TYR A 118 17.86 2.83 17.14
N GLU A 119 17.52 3.31 18.34
CA GLU A 119 18.40 3.17 19.49
C GLU A 119 18.35 1.69 19.94
N ILE A 120 19.52 1.08 20.06
CA ILE A 120 19.62 -0.24 20.68
C ILE A 120 19.53 -0.01 22.19
N PHE A 121 18.36 -0.25 22.74
CA PHE A 121 18.17 -0.28 24.18
C PHE A 121 18.74 -1.58 24.74
N GLU A 122 19.36 -1.49 25.93
CA GLU A 122 19.67 -2.67 26.72
C GLU A 122 18.35 -3.35 27.15
N ASP A 123 18.35 -4.67 27.29
CA ASP A 123 17.14 -5.47 27.56
C ASP A 123 16.35 -4.97 28.79
N ASP A 124 17.04 -4.42 29.80
CA ASP A 124 16.44 -3.86 31.01
C ASP A 124 15.68 -2.55 30.76
N GLN A 125 16.16 -1.72 29.84
CA GLN A 125 15.50 -0.48 29.40
C GLN A 125 14.24 -0.79 28.59
N ILE A 126 14.29 -1.80 27.70
CA ILE A 126 13.13 -2.27 26.93
C ILE A 126 12.03 -2.77 27.86
N ILE A 127 12.39 -3.60 28.85
CA ILE A 127 11.43 -4.14 29.81
C ILE A 127 10.80 -3.03 30.65
N MET A 128 11.58 -2.04 31.09
CA MET A 128 11.09 -0.93 31.89
C MET A 128 10.12 -0.04 31.10
N GLU A 129 10.44 0.27 29.85
CA GLU A 129 9.57 1.07 28.98
C GLU A 129 8.25 0.34 28.67
N LEU A 130 8.29 -0.95 28.34
CA LEU A 130 7.08 -1.75 28.15
C LEU A 130 6.21 -1.79 29.42
N VAL A 131 6.83 -1.99 30.58
CA VAL A 131 6.12 -2.00 31.86
C VAL A 131 5.47 -0.64 32.16
N ASP A 132 6.12 0.47 31.82
CA ASP A 132 5.56 1.81 31.99
C ASP A 132 4.41 2.07 31.00
N ILE A 133 4.52 1.65 29.73
CA ILE A 133 3.43 1.75 28.74
C ILE A 133 2.18 1.00 29.23
N PHE A 134 2.35 -0.23 29.73
CA PHE A 134 1.23 -1.07 30.19
C PHE A 134 0.69 -0.68 31.58
N LYS A 135 1.45 0.07 32.40
CA LYS A 135 0.97 0.61 33.68
C LYS A 135 0.24 1.95 33.51
N ASN A 136 0.72 2.78 32.60
CA ASN A 136 0.15 4.11 32.35
C ASN A 136 -1.11 4.07 31.47
N SER A 137 -1.46 2.92 30.89
CA SER A 137 -2.71 2.75 30.13
C SER A 137 -3.99 2.72 30.98
N ASP A 138 -3.88 2.65 32.31
CA ASP A 138 -5.03 2.60 33.23
C ASP A 138 -5.38 3.94 33.90
N GLU A 139 -4.59 5.02 33.70
CA GLU A 139 -4.78 6.28 34.46
C GLU A 139 -5.01 7.56 33.63
N ASN A 140 -5.14 7.53 32.30
CA ASN A 140 -5.46 8.74 31.53
C ASN A 140 -6.43 8.48 30.36
N THR A 141 -7.72 8.27 30.67
CA THR A 141 -8.81 8.26 29.67
C THR A 141 -9.67 9.53 29.67
N ASP A 142 -9.35 10.53 30.49
CA ASP A 142 -10.27 11.64 30.78
C ASP A 142 -9.82 13.02 30.23
N ASP A 143 -9.03 13.08 29.15
CA ASP A 143 -8.82 14.37 28.46
C ASP A 143 -8.40 14.22 26.98
N LEU A 144 -9.16 13.43 26.21
CA LEU A 144 -9.17 13.54 24.75
C LEU A 144 -10.30 14.48 24.35
N ASP A 145 -10.16 15.75 24.71
CA ASP A 145 -11.00 16.82 24.17
C ASP A 145 -10.91 16.80 22.63
N GLU A 146 -12.06 16.50 22.04
CA GLU A 146 -12.50 16.73 20.65
C GLU A 146 -11.38 17.06 19.65
N ILE A 147 -10.71 16.03 19.15
CA ILE A 147 -10.16 16.10 17.79
C ILE A 147 -11.37 16.11 16.87
N ASP A 148 -11.67 17.27 16.29
CA ASP A 148 -12.58 17.40 15.15
C ASP A 148 -12.00 16.62 13.97
N ASP A 149 -12.25 15.31 13.98
CA ASP A 149 -11.88 14.33 12.97
C ASP A 149 -12.80 14.45 11.73
N SER A 150 -13.29 15.66 11.43
CA SER A 150 -14.03 15.96 10.22
C SER A 150 -13.09 16.11 9.02
N ASP A 151 -12.16 15.17 8.83
CA ASP A 151 -11.81 14.84 7.46
C ASP A 151 -13.08 14.24 6.86
N GLU A 152 -13.87 15.07 6.16
CA GLU A 152 -15.01 14.61 5.37
C GLU A 152 -14.49 13.52 4.44
N ILE A 153 -14.68 12.26 4.82
CA ILE A 153 -14.44 11.12 3.94
C ILE A 153 -15.30 11.43 2.73
N VAL A 154 -14.67 11.74 1.59
CA VAL A 154 -15.37 12.04 0.35
C VAL A 154 -16.12 10.77 -0.05
N THR A 155 -17.37 10.66 0.37
CA THR A 155 -18.20 9.52 0.05
C THR A 155 -18.60 9.66 -1.42
N ILE A 156 -17.94 8.89 -2.28
CA ILE A 156 -18.29 8.83 -3.70
C ILE A 156 -19.73 8.31 -3.81
N SER A 157 -20.60 9.07 -4.46
CA SER A 157 -21.97 8.63 -4.67
C SER A 157 -22.02 7.43 -5.61
N THR A 158 -23.00 6.55 -5.42
CA THR A 158 -23.21 5.37 -6.28
C THR A 158 -23.30 5.75 -7.76
N SER A 159 -23.89 6.91 -8.09
CA SER A 159 -24.00 7.38 -9.47
C SER A 159 -22.64 7.74 -10.07
N VAL A 160 -21.74 8.35 -9.30
CA VAL A 160 -20.38 8.66 -9.75
C VAL A 160 -19.60 7.36 -9.97
N ALA A 161 -19.67 6.41 -9.04
CA ALA A 161 -19.02 5.11 -9.17
C ALA A 161 -19.47 4.36 -10.43
N LEU A 162 -20.76 4.32 -10.72
CA LEU A 162 -21.30 3.67 -11.92
C LEU A 162 -20.84 4.34 -13.22
N LYS A 163 -20.80 5.68 -13.25
CA LYS A 163 -20.34 6.43 -14.43
C LYS A 163 -18.84 6.25 -14.68
N SER A 164 -18.04 6.24 -13.61
CA SER A 164 -16.62 5.94 -13.71
C SER A 164 -16.40 4.52 -14.22
N LEU A 165 -17.18 3.55 -13.73
CA LEU A 165 -17.11 2.16 -14.17
C LEU A 165 -17.52 1.99 -15.64
N GLU A 166 -18.52 2.73 -16.12
CA GLU A 166 -18.89 2.78 -17.55
C GLU A 166 -17.73 3.31 -18.41
N THR A 167 -17.01 4.32 -17.92
CA THR A 167 -15.82 4.86 -18.60
C THR A 167 -14.72 3.81 -18.71
N VAL A 168 -14.45 3.08 -17.63
CA VAL A 168 -13.50 1.95 -17.62
C VAL A 168 -13.93 0.86 -18.61
N ASN A 169 -15.22 0.49 -18.61
CA ASN A 169 -15.75 -0.51 -19.53
C ASN A 169 -15.58 -0.09 -21.00
N MET A 170 -15.83 1.20 -21.31
CA MET A 170 -15.64 1.75 -22.65
C MET A 170 -14.17 1.71 -23.08
N PHE A 171 -13.24 1.96 -22.18
CA PHE A 171 -11.81 1.84 -22.46
C PHE A 171 -11.41 0.39 -22.74
N LEU A 172 -11.85 -0.57 -21.91
CA LEU A 172 -11.53 -1.99 -22.08
C LEU A 172 -12.06 -2.56 -23.40
N LEU A 173 -13.22 -2.09 -23.87
CA LEU A 173 -13.78 -2.48 -25.18
C LEU A 173 -12.89 -2.07 -26.38
N GLN A 174 -11.95 -1.13 -26.18
CA GLN A 174 -11.01 -0.69 -27.21
C GLN A 174 -9.70 -1.49 -27.19
N GLN A 175 -9.48 -2.34 -26.18
CA GLN A 175 -8.23 -3.10 -26.00
C GLN A 175 -8.37 -4.53 -26.54
N GLU A 176 -7.28 -5.11 -27.02
CA GLU A 176 -7.21 -6.53 -27.35
C GLU A 176 -7.09 -7.38 -26.06
N ASN A 177 -7.67 -8.58 -26.05
CA ASN A 177 -7.64 -9.53 -24.92
C ASN A 177 -8.27 -9.04 -23.60
N ALA A 178 -9.25 -8.13 -23.66
CA ALA A 178 -9.87 -7.54 -22.47
C ALA A 178 -11.12 -8.26 -21.92
N ASP A 179 -11.55 -9.38 -22.53
CA ASP A 179 -12.82 -10.05 -22.24
C ASP A 179 -13.01 -10.45 -20.76
N GLU A 180 -11.94 -10.88 -20.10
CA GLU A 180 -11.98 -11.26 -18.68
C GLU A 180 -12.19 -10.06 -17.78
N TYR A 181 -11.50 -8.95 -18.05
CA TYR A 181 -11.65 -7.71 -17.29
C TYR A 181 -13.04 -7.09 -17.48
N ILE A 182 -13.60 -7.16 -18.68
CA ILE A 182 -15.00 -6.72 -18.95
C ILE A 182 -16.00 -7.52 -18.10
N LYS A 183 -15.81 -8.85 -17.96
CA LYS A 183 -16.65 -9.66 -17.07
C LYS A 183 -16.50 -9.25 -15.61
N LEU A 184 -15.28 -8.91 -15.17
CA LEU A 184 -15.03 -8.46 -13.80
C LEU A 184 -15.70 -7.11 -13.53
N VAL A 185 -15.62 -6.16 -14.47
CA VAL A 185 -16.33 -4.88 -14.43
C VAL A 185 -17.84 -5.10 -14.27
N GLY A 186 -18.43 -6.03 -15.03
CA GLY A 186 -19.85 -6.37 -14.87
C GLY A 186 -20.20 -6.97 -13.49
N LYS A 187 -19.29 -7.72 -12.85
CA LYS A 187 -19.50 -8.21 -11.47
C LYS A 187 -19.50 -7.05 -10.46
N ILE A 188 -18.56 -6.11 -10.62
CA ILE A 188 -18.45 -4.92 -9.76
C ILE A 188 -19.69 -4.05 -9.92
N GLU A 189 -20.16 -3.83 -11.16
CA GLU A 189 -21.38 -3.06 -11.43
C GLU A 189 -22.59 -3.66 -10.72
N ASN A 190 -22.76 -4.98 -10.84
CA ASN A 190 -23.84 -5.70 -10.17
C ASN A 190 -23.76 -5.58 -8.64
N PHE A 191 -22.57 -5.65 -8.06
CA PHE A 191 -22.35 -5.44 -6.63
C PHE A 191 -22.79 -4.03 -6.19
N ILE A 192 -22.37 -2.99 -6.92
CA ILE A 192 -22.72 -1.60 -6.63
C ILE A 192 -24.25 -1.40 -6.72
N ARG A 193 -24.90 -1.92 -7.77
CA ARG A 193 -26.35 -1.82 -7.95
C ARG A 193 -27.14 -2.53 -6.85
N LYS A 194 -26.68 -3.72 -6.41
CA LYS A 194 -27.30 -4.44 -5.29
C LYS A 194 -27.24 -3.62 -4.00
N LYS A 195 -26.08 -3.00 -3.71
CA LYS A 195 -25.91 -2.13 -2.54
C LYS A 195 -26.82 -0.90 -2.62
N GLN A 196 -26.96 -0.29 -3.81
CA GLN A 196 -27.88 0.82 -4.04
C GLN A 196 -29.34 0.45 -3.76
N ILE A 197 -29.80 -0.69 -4.29
CA ILE A 197 -31.17 -1.18 -4.09
C ILE A 197 -31.43 -1.43 -2.59
N HIS A 198 -30.46 -1.98 -1.87
CA HIS A 198 -30.58 -2.20 -0.43
C HIS A 198 -30.69 -0.89 0.36
N MET A 199 -29.90 0.14 -0.01
CA MET A 199 -29.97 1.47 0.62
C MET A 199 -31.25 2.25 0.28
N MET A 200 -31.94 1.91 -0.82
CA MET A 200 -33.21 2.53 -1.22
C MET A 200 -34.43 1.89 -0.54
N GLN A 201 -34.26 0.79 0.21
CA GLN A 201 -35.35 0.19 0.98
C GLN A 201 -35.63 1.05 2.22
N GLN A 202 -36.84 1.59 2.29
CA GLN A 202 -37.32 2.47 3.35
C GLN A 202 -37.14 1.83 4.72
N THR A 203 -36.37 2.46 5.62
CA THR A 203 -36.42 2.18 7.06
C THR A 203 -37.84 2.43 7.54
N THR A 204 -38.48 1.42 8.13
CA THR A 204 -39.88 1.47 8.57
C THR A 204 -40.12 2.69 9.47
N ILE A 205 -41.31 3.28 9.32
CA ILE A 205 -41.70 4.53 9.99
C ILE A 205 -41.55 4.48 11.52
N ASP A 206 -41.54 3.28 12.09
CA ASP A 206 -41.36 2.99 13.52
C ASP A 206 -39.99 3.43 14.06
N GLN A 207 -38.97 3.55 13.21
CA GLN A 207 -37.64 4.08 13.59
C GLN A 207 -37.61 5.61 13.77
N TYR A 208 -38.63 6.34 13.30
CA TYR A 208 -38.68 7.80 13.36
C TYR A 208 -39.47 8.34 14.57
N PHE A 209 -40.19 7.47 15.28
CA PHE A 209 -41.08 7.83 16.39
C PHE A 209 -40.70 7.17 17.74
N SER A 210 -39.47 6.66 17.86
CA SER A 210 -38.90 6.20 19.14
C SER A 210 -38.00 7.27 19.75
#